data_AF-A0A7V9IRW7-F1
#
_entry.id   AF-A0A7V9IRW7-F1
#
_cell.length_a   1.000
_cell.length_b   1.000
_cell.length_c   1.000
_cell.angle_alpha   90.00
_cell.angle_beta   90.00
_cell.angle_gamma   90.00
#
_symmetry.space_group_name_H-M   'P 1'
#
loop_
_entity.id
_entity.type
_entity.pdbx_description
1 polymer ?
#
loop_
_entity_poly.entity_id
_entity_poly.type
_entity_poly.pdbx_seq_one_letter_code
_entity_poly.pdbx_strand_id
1 'polypeptide(L)'
;MGTPLSRRRVLVAFAAGAGALGGAGLLSACTGSPAPVTPISTVPTAPDPLLAVLDERVGLLADYDAAGLQHPELLARLLPLRKQTEEQVAALRLALALPRPSPTATGSGTSTAAPTTTAVPVDPVDPAVTLAAVRTAVRASGSTAAALCETTTAQRAPLVGSLAAAAACHELMLR
;
A
#
# COMPACT_ATOMS: atom_id res chain seq x y z
N MET A 1 -29.44 -8.14 39.00
CA MET A 1 -28.58 -6.99 38.67
C MET A 1 -27.14 -7.38 38.96
N GLY A 2 -26.26 -7.42 37.96
CA GLY A 2 -24.85 -7.76 38.11
C GLY A 2 -23.98 -6.63 37.58
N THR A 3 -23.02 -6.14 38.37
CA THR A 3 -22.11 -5.07 38.00
C THR A 3 -20.97 -5.59 37.11
N PRO A 4 -20.62 -4.91 35.99
CA PRO A 4 -19.52 -5.34 35.14
C PRO A 4 -18.17 -5.05 35.79
N LEU A 5 -17.32 -6.08 35.92
CA LEU A 5 -15.96 -5.93 36.46
C LEU A 5 -15.01 -5.28 35.44
N SER A 6 -14.29 -4.26 35.91
CA SER A 6 -13.45 -3.38 35.08
C SER A 6 -12.18 -4.09 34.57
N ARG A 7 -12.04 -4.21 33.25
CA ARG A 7 -10.87 -4.80 32.56
C ARG A 7 -9.65 -3.86 32.50
N ARG A 8 -9.22 -3.28 33.63
CA ARG A 8 -8.12 -2.31 33.63
C ARG A 8 -7.26 -2.41 34.91
N ARG A 9 -6.17 -3.18 34.82
CA ARG A 9 -4.89 -3.15 35.60
C ARG A 9 -4.28 -4.55 35.77
N VAL A 10 -3.86 -5.15 34.66
CA VAL A 10 -2.92 -6.29 34.56
C VAL A 10 -2.19 -6.10 33.23
N LEU A 11 -0.87 -6.00 33.11
CA LEU A 11 0.19 -5.79 34.12
C LEU A 11 1.25 -4.83 33.53
N VAL A 12 1.96 -4.07 34.36
CA VAL A 12 3.23 -3.40 34.02
C VAL A 12 4.24 -3.81 35.09
N ALA A 13 5.03 -4.85 34.80
CA ALA A 13 6.18 -5.27 35.60
C ALA A 13 6.95 -6.39 34.87
N PHE A 14 8.09 -6.05 34.27
CA PHE A 14 9.31 -6.86 34.39
C PHE A 14 10.51 -5.99 33.98
N ALA A 15 10.97 -5.21 34.94
CA ALA A 15 12.29 -4.59 34.92
C ALA A 15 13.23 -5.40 35.83
N ALA A 16 14.54 -5.21 35.63
CA ALA A 16 15.66 -5.83 36.37
C ALA A 16 15.95 -7.32 36.06
N GLY A 17 17.14 -7.53 35.48
CA GLY A 17 17.76 -8.82 35.20
C GLY A 17 19.25 -8.63 34.95
N ALA A 18 19.96 -8.02 35.92
CA ALA A 18 21.40 -7.84 35.84
C ALA A 18 22.14 -9.13 36.21
N GLY A 19 23.10 -9.54 35.38
CA GLY A 19 23.99 -10.68 35.63
C GLY A 19 25.34 -10.44 34.96
N ALA A 20 26.42 -10.48 35.74
CA ALA A 20 27.78 -10.20 35.29
C ALA A 20 28.69 -11.42 35.53
N LEU A 21 29.87 -11.38 34.87
CA LEU A 21 31.17 -11.99 35.24
C LEU A 21 31.78 -12.98 34.21
N GLY A 22 33.08 -12.77 33.95
CA GLY A 22 34.00 -13.68 33.23
C GLY A 22 34.11 -13.43 31.71
N GLY A 23 35.31 -13.31 31.11
CA GLY A 23 36.67 -13.31 31.65
C GLY A 23 37.71 -13.51 30.52
N ALA A 24 38.93 -12.96 30.68
CA ALA A 24 40.04 -12.94 29.71
C ALA A 24 39.77 -12.18 28.38
N GLY A 25 40.71 -11.45 27.77
CA GLY A 25 42.11 -11.23 28.13
C GLY A 25 43.09 -11.69 27.04
N LEU A 26 43.31 -10.85 26.02
CA LEU A 26 44.54 -10.80 25.21
C LEU A 26 44.60 -9.44 24.49
N LEU A 27 45.46 -8.53 24.96
CA LEU A 27 45.84 -7.34 24.21
C LEU A 27 46.88 -7.75 23.17
N SER A 28 46.49 -7.86 21.90
CA SER A 28 47.40 -8.24 20.81
C SER A 28 47.44 -7.20 19.69
N ALA A 29 48.65 -6.68 19.48
CA ALA A 29 49.16 -6.06 18.27
C ALA A 29 48.39 -4.87 17.65
N CYS A 30 48.86 -3.67 17.97
CA CYS A 30 48.83 -2.55 17.02
C CYS A 30 49.77 -2.84 15.84
N THR A 31 49.26 -3.48 14.78
CA THR A 31 49.87 -3.40 13.45
C THR A 31 48.88 -2.74 12.51
N GLY A 32 49.15 -1.49 12.15
CA GLY A 32 48.39 -0.75 11.14
C GLY A 32 48.64 -1.33 9.75
N SER A 33 47.98 -2.43 9.42
CA SER A 33 47.80 -2.86 8.04
C SER A 33 46.76 -1.94 7.40
N PRO A 34 47.01 -1.36 6.20
CA PRO A 34 45.96 -0.67 5.47
C PRO A 34 44.84 -1.68 5.21
N ALA A 35 43.63 -1.39 5.69
CA ALA A 35 42.48 -2.22 5.39
C ALA A 35 42.38 -2.34 3.86
N PRO A 36 42.31 -3.57 3.29
CA PRO A 36 42.06 -3.69 1.87
C PRO A 36 40.76 -2.94 1.58
N VAL A 37 40.81 -2.00 0.64
CA VAL A 37 39.62 -1.28 0.20
C VAL A 37 38.73 -2.29 -0.49
N THR A 38 37.87 -2.94 0.29
CA THR A 38 36.81 -3.80 -0.23
C THR A 38 36.01 -2.92 -1.18
N PRO A 39 35.87 -3.30 -2.47
CA PRO A 39 35.02 -2.55 -3.36
C PRO A 39 33.64 -2.45 -2.71
N ILE A 40 33.09 -1.24 -2.65
CA ILE A 40 31.76 -1.04 -2.10
C ILE A 40 30.82 -1.83 -3.02
N SER A 41 30.38 -3.01 -2.58
CA SER A 41 29.41 -3.81 -3.29
C SER A 41 28.10 -3.04 -3.30
N THR A 42 27.89 -2.26 -4.36
CA THR A 42 26.65 -1.55 -4.65
C THR A 42 25.58 -2.55 -5.09
N VAL A 43 25.21 -3.46 -4.20
CA VAL A 43 24.01 -4.28 -4.35
C VAL A 43 22.83 -3.31 -4.37
N PRO A 44 22.02 -3.27 -5.44
CA PRO A 44 20.85 -2.40 -5.46
C PRO A 44 19.89 -2.80 -4.34
N THR A 45 19.53 -1.85 -3.47
CA THR A 45 18.48 -2.07 -2.48
C THR A 45 17.17 -2.34 -3.21
N ALA A 46 16.48 -3.42 -2.84
CA ALA A 46 15.17 -3.73 -3.41
C ALA A 46 14.18 -2.58 -3.17
N PRO A 47 13.29 -2.27 -4.13
CA PRO A 47 12.31 -1.20 -3.96
C PRO A 47 11.34 -1.49 -2.80
N ASP A 48 10.85 -0.43 -2.15
CA ASP A 48 9.89 -0.55 -1.05
C ASP A 48 8.59 -1.21 -1.55
N PRO A 49 8.13 -2.34 -0.96
CA PRO A 49 6.95 -3.06 -1.43
C PRO A 49 5.65 -2.23 -1.34
N LEU A 50 5.60 -1.17 -0.53
CA LEU A 50 4.45 -0.26 -0.52
C LEU A 50 4.30 0.56 -1.81
N LEU A 51 5.32 0.65 -2.66
CA LEU A 51 5.21 1.30 -3.98
C LEU A 51 4.23 0.56 -4.89
N ALA A 52 4.32 -0.78 -4.95
CA ALA A 52 3.39 -1.59 -5.75
C ALA A 52 1.93 -1.42 -5.26
N VAL A 53 1.72 -1.34 -3.93
CA VAL A 53 0.39 -1.08 -3.36
C VAL A 53 -0.10 0.32 -3.70
N LEU A 54 0.78 1.33 -3.70
CA LEU A 54 0.42 2.68 -4.11
C LEU A 54 -0.02 2.72 -5.58
N ASP A 55 0.72 2.06 -6.47
CA ASP A 55 0.41 2.00 -7.91
C ASP A 55 -0.92 1.28 -8.16
N GLU A 56 -1.19 0.15 -7.48
CA GLU A 56 -2.49 -0.52 -7.53
C GLU A 56 -3.66 0.38 -7.07
N ARG A 57 -3.47 1.16 -5.99
CA ARG A 57 -4.53 2.07 -5.49
C ARG A 57 -4.75 3.26 -6.40
N VAL A 58 -3.72 3.74 -7.09
CA VAL A 58 -3.84 4.76 -8.14
C VAL A 58 -4.54 4.19 -9.37
N GLY A 59 -4.22 2.97 -9.79
CA GLY A 59 -4.93 2.26 -10.87
C GLY A 59 -6.42 2.10 -10.55
N LEU A 60 -6.76 1.70 -9.33
CA LEU A 60 -8.15 1.55 -8.89
C LEU A 60 -8.94 2.88 -8.90
N LEU A 61 -8.30 4.04 -8.69
CA LEU A 61 -8.97 5.33 -8.88
C LEU A 61 -9.31 5.58 -10.35
N ALA A 62 -8.40 5.24 -11.27
CA ALA A 62 -8.66 5.34 -12.71
C ALA A 62 -9.77 4.37 -13.16
N ASP A 63 -9.83 3.15 -12.59
CA ASP A 63 -10.92 2.20 -12.84
C ASP A 63 -12.29 2.74 -12.38
N TYR A 64 -12.36 3.36 -11.20
CA TYR A 64 -13.58 4.01 -10.72
C TYR A 64 -13.99 5.21 -11.59
N ASP A 65 -13.04 6.03 -12.04
CA ASP A 65 -13.30 7.17 -12.92
C ASP A 65 -13.75 6.71 -14.32
N ALA A 66 -13.11 5.69 -14.89
CA ALA A 66 -13.50 5.10 -16.17
C ALA A 66 -14.90 4.47 -16.12
N ALA A 67 -15.20 3.69 -15.08
CA ALA A 67 -16.52 3.09 -14.88
C ALA A 67 -17.61 4.16 -14.68
N GLY A 68 -17.29 5.26 -13.98
CA GLY A 68 -18.22 6.39 -13.80
C GLY A 68 -18.48 7.20 -15.07
N LEU A 69 -17.51 7.26 -15.99
CA LEU A 69 -17.68 7.89 -17.32
C LEU A 69 -18.47 7.00 -18.29
N GLN A 70 -18.28 5.68 -18.22
CA GLN A 70 -19.04 4.71 -19.03
C GLN A 70 -20.49 4.54 -18.55
N HIS A 71 -20.69 4.58 -17.23
CA HIS A 71 -21.97 4.30 -16.57
C HIS A 71 -22.29 5.35 -15.51
N PRO A 72 -22.83 6.53 -15.90
CA PRO A 72 -23.19 7.60 -14.97
C PRO A 72 -24.15 7.16 -13.86
N GLU A 73 -25.00 6.15 -14.11
CA GLU A 73 -25.89 5.53 -13.13
C GLU A 73 -25.15 4.86 -11.96
N LEU A 74 -23.89 4.45 -12.14
CA LEU A 74 -23.06 3.86 -11.09
C LEU A 74 -22.38 4.90 -10.20
N LEU A 75 -22.33 6.18 -10.58
CA LEU A 75 -21.57 7.21 -9.86
C LEU A 75 -21.97 7.32 -8.37
N ALA A 76 -23.26 7.24 -8.06
CA ALA A 76 -23.75 7.28 -6.68
C ALA A 76 -23.19 6.14 -5.80
N ARG A 77 -22.86 4.99 -6.41
CA ARG A 77 -22.27 3.82 -5.76
C ARG A 77 -20.74 3.90 -5.69
N LEU A 78 -20.09 4.38 -6.76
CA LEU A 78 -18.64 4.39 -6.91
C LEU A 78 -17.95 5.58 -6.19
N LEU A 79 -18.57 6.76 -6.16
CA LEU A 79 -18.00 7.98 -5.56
C LEU A 79 -17.53 7.80 -4.10
N PRO A 80 -18.29 7.18 -3.16
CA PRO A 80 -17.81 6.95 -1.80
C PRO A 80 -16.60 5.99 -1.74
N LEU A 81 -16.56 4.97 -2.61
CA LEU A 81 -15.44 4.02 -2.68
C LEU A 81 -14.18 4.73 -3.18
N ARG A 82 -14.30 5.49 -4.28
CA ARG A 82 -13.26 6.34 -4.87
C ARG A 82 -12.67 7.29 -3.83
N LYS A 83 -13.50 8.04 -3.11
CA LYS A 83 -13.05 8.97 -2.06
C LYS A 83 -12.22 8.25 -0.98
N GLN A 84 -12.67 7.09 -0.50
CA GLN A 84 -11.92 6.31 0.48
C GLN A 84 -10.56 5.85 -0.10
N THR A 85 -10.49 5.48 -1.38
CA THR A 85 -9.23 5.14 -2.05
C THR A 85 -8.30 6.35 -2.20
N GLU A 86 -8.81 7.57 -2.39
CA GLU A 86 -7.97 8.79 -2.37
C GLU A 86 -7.33 9.03 -0.99
N GLU A 87 -8.09 8.84 0.08
CA GLU A 87 -7.58 8.93 1.46
C GLU A 87 -6.50 7.87 1.73
N GLN A 88 -6.65 6.66 1.19
CA GLN A 88 -5.66 5.57 1.24
C GLN A 88 -4.40 5.87 0.43
N VAL A 89 -4.53 6.40 -0.79
CA VAL A 89 -3.41 6.86 -1.61
C VAL A 89 -2.62 7.95 -0.88
N ALA A 90 -3.30 8.91 -0.23
CA ALA A 90 -2.65 9.93 0.58
C ALA A 90 -1.89 9.32 1.77
N ALA A 91 -2.48 8.35 2.48
CA ALA A 91 -1.84 7.66 3.60
C ALA A 91 -0.60 6.84 3.16
N LEU A 92 -0.68 6.15 2.02
CA LEU A 92 0.45 5.42 1.42
C LEU A 92 1.60 6.36 1.03
N ARG A 93 1.31 7.51 0.39
CA ARG A 93 2.33 8.51 0.05
C ARG A 93 3.04 9.05 1.30
N LEU A 94 2.30 9.31 2.39
CA LEU A 94 2.89 9.69 3.67
C LEU A 94 3.79 8.59 4.26
N ALA A 95 3.37 7.33 4.22
CA ALA A 95 4.15 6.19 4.72
C ALA A 95 5.42 5.87 3.89
N LEU A 96 5.44 6.33 2.63
CA LEU A 96 6.57 6.28 1.71
C LEU A 96 7.41 7.58 1.70
N ALA A 97 7.06 8.57 2.52
CA ALA A 97 7.64 9.93 2.52
C ALA A 97 7.64 10.63 1.13
N LEU A 98 6.70 10.27 0.26
CA LEU A 98 6.55 10.86 -1.07
C LEU A 98 5.87 12.24 -0.99
N PRO A 99 6.30 13.22 -1.80
CA PRO A 99 5.64 14.52 -1.84
C PRO A 99 4.16 14.37 -2.26
N ARG A 100 3.29 15.24 -1.74
CA ARG A 100 1.91 15.33 -2.22
C ARG A 100 1.94 15.78 -3.70
N PRO A 101 1.08 15.22 -4.58
CA PRO A 101 0.94 15.79 -5.92
C PRO A 101 0.53 17.27 -5.80
N SER A 102 1.27 18.15 -6.46
CA SER A 102 0.89 19.56 -6.57
C SER A 102 -0.42 19.68 -7.37
N PRO A 103 -1.33 20.60 -7.02
CA PRO A 103 -2.62 20.76 -7.69
C PRO A 103 -2.54 21.37 -9.11
N THR A 104 -1.39 21.28 -9.78
CA THR A 104 -1.13 21.98 -11.05
C THR A 104 -0.25 21.14 -11.98
N ALA A 105 -0.87 20.39 -12.90
CA ALA A 105 -0.42 20.17 -14.29
C ALA A 105 -1.26 19.09 -15.00
N THR A 106 -2.49 19.42 -15.41
CA THR A 106 -3.08 18.74 -16.58
C THR A 106 -2.35 19.28 -17.82
N GLY A 107 -1.26 18.62 -18.23
CA GLY A 107 -0.34 19.20 -19.22
C GLY A 107 0.61 18.20 -19.89
N SER A 108 0.15 17.67 -21.03
CA SER A 108 0.88 17.18 -22.21
C SER A 108 2.34 16.72 -22.13
N GLY A 109 2.57 15.45 -22.51
CA GLY A 109 3.86 14.87 -22.88
C GLY A 109 3.98 13.44 -22.32
N THR A 110 3.87 12.37 -23.11
CA THR A 110 4.58 12.13 -24.37
C THR A 110 3.67 11.73 -25.55
N SER A 111 4.10 12.11 -26.76
CA SER A 111 3.51 11.62 -28.02
C SER A 111 4.15 10.29 -28.41
N THR A 112 3.35 9.24 -28.57
CA THR A 112 3.72 8.01 -29.31
C THR A 112 2.47 7.50 -30.04
N ALA A 113 2.55 7.52 -31.38
CA ALA A 113 1.64 6.89 -32.35
C ALA A 113 0.16 6.74 -31.94
N ALA A 114 -0.68 7.68 -32.37
CA ALA A 114 -2.13 7.44 -32.40
C ALA A 114 -2.43 6.28 -33.37
N PRO A 115 -3.11 5.20 -32.94
CA PRO A 115 -3.65 4.24 -33.88
C PRO A 115 -4.77 4.91 -34.67
N THR A 116 -4.75 4.79 -36.00
CA THR A 116 -5.92 5.03 -36.85
C THR A 116 -6.94 3.92 -36.64
N THR A 117 -7.55 3.87 -35.46
CA THR A 117 -8.76 3.09 -35.24
C THR A 117 -9.90 3.74 -36.01
N THR A 118 -10.21 3.16 -37.17
CA THR A 118 -11.57 3.10 -37.69
C THR A 118 -12.53 2.92 -36.52
N ALA A 119 -13.51 3.81 -36.38
CA ALA A 119 -14.51 3.72 -35.33
C ALA A 119 -15.43 2.51 -35.59
N VAL A 120 -14.95 1.32 -35.20
CA VAL A 120 -15.81 0.17 -34.96
C VAL A 120 -16.77 0.59 -33.84
N PRO A 121 -18.09 0.43 -34.02
CA PRO A 121 -19.02 0.62 -32.91
C PRO A 121 -18.62 -0.33 -31.78
N VAL A 122 -18.13 0.24 -30.68
CA VAL A 122 -17.98 -0.52 -29.43
C VAL A 122 -19.39 -0.64 -28.89
N ASP A 123 -19.97 -1.84 -28.94
CA ASP A 123 -21.24 -2.11 -28.27
C ASP A 123 -21.15 -1.66 -26.80
N PRO A 124 -22.21 -1.05 -26.25
CA PRO A 124 -22.18 -0.60 -24.86
C PRO A 124 -21.92 -1.80 -23.95
N VAL A 125 -20.76 -1.78 -23.28
CA VAL A 125 -20.40 -2.79 -22.28
C VAL A 125 -21.48 -2.78 -21.20
N ASP A 126 -21.92 -3.97 -20.76
CA ASP A 126 -22.94 -4.09 -19.71
C ASP A 126 -22.39 -3.51 -18.37
N PRO A 127 -23.11 -2.60 -17.69
CA PRO A 127 -22.70 -2.08 -16.38
C PRO A 127 -22.40 -3.19 -15.35
N ALA A 128 -23.03 -4.36 -15.45
CA ALA A 128 -22.72 -5.51 -14.60
C ALA A 128 -21.33 -6.10 -14.89
N VAL A 129 -20.90 -6.13 -16.17
CA VAL A 129 -19.55 -6.54 -16.58
C VAL A 129 -18.52 -5.52 -16.08
N THR A 130 -18.80 -4.23 -16.22
CA THR A 130 -17.94 -3.15 -15.70
C THR A 130 -17.77 -3.25 -14.17
N LEU A 131 -18.85 -3.42 -13.42
CA LEU A 131 -18.78 -3.66 -11.97
C LEU A 131 -18.01 -4.94 -11.60
N ALA A 132 -18.17 -6.03 -12.37
CA ALA A 132 -17.45 -7.28 -12.12
C ALA A 132 -15.93 -7.12 -12.36
N ALA A 133 -15.52 -6.32 -13.35
CA ALA A 133 -14.12 -5.98 -13.58
C ALA A 133 -13.55 -5.14 -12.43
N VAL A 134 -14.22 -4.06 -12.04
CA VAL A 134 -13.80 -3.20 -10.90
C VAL A 134 -13.72 -4.02 -9.60
N ARG A 135 -14.71 -4.89 -9.32
CA ARG A 135 -14.68 -5.78 -8.15
C ARG A 135 -13.50 -6.76 -8.18
N THR A 136 -13.05 -7.18 -9.36
CA THR A 136 -11.89 -8.05 -9.53
C THR A 136 -10.59 -7.30 -9.24
N ALA A 137 -10.45 -6.04 -9.70
CA ALA A 137 -9.33 -5.16 -9.37
C ALA A 137 -9.25 -4.86 -7.86
N VAL A 138 -10.39 -4.53 -7.24
CA VAL A 138 -10.51 -4.35 -5.77
C VAL A 138 -10.01 -5.58 -5.02
N ARG A 139 -10.46 -6.78 -5.41
CA ARG A 139 -10.04 -8.04 -4.77
C ARG A 139 -8.55 -8.28 -4.96
N ALA A 140 -8.01 -8.08 -6.16
CA ALA A 140 -6.58 -8.26 -6.44
C ALA A 140 -5.72 -7.39 -5.52
N SER A 141 -5.99 -6.09 -5.43
CA SER A 141 -5.24 -5.18 -4.54
C SER A 141 -5.51 -5.45 -3.05
N GLY A 142 -6.68 -5.99 -2.70
CA GLY A 142 -6.95 -6.51 -1.36
C GLY A 142 -6.04 -7.69 -1.00
N SER A 143 -5.84 -8.63 -1.92
CA SER A 143 -4.93 -9.76 -1.75
C SER A 143 -3.45 -9.33 -1.67
N THR A 144 -3.00 -8.38 -2.49
CA THR A 144 -1.64 -7.82 -2.41
C THR A 144 -1.40 -7.19 -1.04
N ALA A 145 -2.34 -6.37 -0.55
CA ALA A 145 -2.25 -5.80 0.79
C ALA A 145 -2.26 -6.89 1.88
N ALA A 146 -3.12 -7.91 1.78
CA ALA A 146 -3.17 -8.99 2.75
C ALA A 146 -1.85 -9.78 2.83
N ALA A 147 -1.22 -10.11 1.70
CA ALA A 147 0.06 -10.80 1.66
C ALA A 147 1.20 -9.96 2.30
N LEU A 148 1.16 -8.64 2.13
CA LEU A 148 2.15 -7.74 2.74
C LEU A 148 2.01 -7.60 4.26
N CYS A 149 0.89 -7.98 4.86
CA CYS A 149 0.77 -8.04 6.33
C CYS A 149 1.78 -9.01 6.98
N GLU A 150 2.20 -10.06 6.27
CA GLU A 150 3.14 -11.06 6.78
C GLU A 150 4.59 -10.60 6.79
N THR A 151 4.96 -9.67 5.90
CA THR A 151 6.35 -9.24 5.66
C THR A 151 6.63 -7.78 6.05
N THR A 152 5.60 -6.99 6.31
CA THR A 152 5.74 -5.57 6.68
C THR A 152 6.14 -5.36 8.14
N THR A 153 6.71 -4.19 8.44
CA THR A 153 7.13 -3.85 9.81
C THR A 153 5.92 -3.56 10.71
N ALA A 154 6.07 -3.75 12.02
CA ALA A 154 5.00 -3.47 13.00
C ALA A 154 4.45 -2.02 12.93
N GLN A 155 5.26 -1.05 12.47
CA GLN A 155 4.84 0.33 12.26
C GLN A 155 3.90 0.49 11.04
N ARG A 156 4.06 -0.36 10.01
CA ARG A 156 3.31 -0.30 8.75
C ARG A 156 2.13 -1.29 8.72
N ALA A 157 2.17 -2.35 9.52
CA ALA A 157 1.10 -3.35 9.61
C ALA A 157 -0.32 -2.77 9.83
N PRO A 158 -0.55 -1.72 10.66
CA PRO A 158 -1.88 -1.12 10.80
C PRO A 158 -2.40 -0.49 9.49
N LEU A 159 -1.53 0.19 8.73
CA LEU A 159 -1.88 0.75 7.43
C LEU A 159 -2.23 -0.36 6.44
N VAL A 160 -1.34 -1.35 6.27
CA VAL A 160 -1.52 -2.44 5.31
C VAL A 160 -2.79 -3.26 5.63
N GLY A 161 -3.01 -3.58 6.91
CA GLY A 161 -4.23 -4.26 7.37
C GLY A 161 -5.50 -3.44 7.09
N SER A 162 -5.46 -2.12 7.24
CA SER A 162 -6.61 -1.24 6.88
C SER A 162 -6.92 -1.24 5.38
N LEU A 163 -5.90 -1.36 4.51
CA LEU A 163 -6.07 -1.42 3.06
C LEU A 163 -6.73 -2.75 2.65
N ALA A 164 -6.28 -3.87 3.23
CA ALA A 164 -6.86 -5.18 3.01
C ALA A 164 -8.32 -5.26 3.51
N ALA A 165 -8.59 -4.75 4.72
CA ALA A 165 -9.95 -4.71 5.27
C ALA A 165 -10.90 -3.84 4.44
N ALA A 166 -10.46 -2.66 4.01
CA ALA A 166 -11.25 -1.79 3.15
C ALA A 166 -11.54 -2.42 1.79
N ALA A 167 -10.56 -3.10 1.18
CA ALA A 167 -10.77 -3.82 -0.08
C ALA A 167 -11.84 -4.93 0.05
N ALA A 168 -11.86 -5.67 1.17
CA ALA A 168 -12.93 -6.63 1.44
C ALA A 168 -14.32 -5.97 1.55
N CYS A 169 -14.41 -4.82 2.24
CA CYS A 169 -15.65 -4.04 2.31
C CYS A 169 -16.08 -3.50 0.93
N HIS A 170 -15.14 -2.99 0.12
CA HIS A 170 -15.39 -2.53 -1.24
C HIS A 170 -15.88 -3.68 -2.13
N GLU A 171 -15.30 -4.88 -2.00
CA GLU A 171 -15.76 -6.06 -2.76
C GLU A 171 -17.22 -6.40 -2.45
N LEU A 172 -17.63 -6.34 -1.17
CA LEU A 172 -19.03 -6.51 -0.75
C LEU A 172 -19.93 -5.41 -1.29
N MET A 173 -19.48 -4.15 -1.27
CA MET A 173 -20.19 -3.00 -1.81
C MET A 173 -20.30 -2.99 -3.34
N LEU A 174 -19.58 -3.86 -4.05
CA LEU A 174 -19.60 -4.02 -5.52
C LEU A 174 -20.28 -5.32 -5.99
N ARG A 175 -20.99 -6.04 -5.12
CA ARG A 175 -21.77 -7.24 -5.49
C ARG A 175 -23.14 -6.92 -6.09
#